data_AF-A0A914UCT2-F1
#
_entry.id   AF-A0A914UCT2-F1
#
_cell.length_a   1.000
_cell.length_b   1.000
_cell.length_c   1.000
_cell.angle_alpha   90.00
_cell.angle_beta   90.00
_cell.angle_gamma   90.00
#
_symmetry.space_group_name_H-M   'P 1'
#
loop_
_entity.id
_entity.type
_entity.pdbx_description
1 polymer ?
#
loop_
_entity_poly.entity_id
_entity_poly.type
_entity_poly.pdbx_seq_one_letter_code
_entity_poly.pdbx_strand_id
1 'polypeptide(L)'
;MENLFSGAICGILYHLFSGQPLTIIGSTGPVLVFETIVFDMCTEFGWDYLSFRTWINFWTAVFLLIITLTDSSASVKYITRFTEESFAALIAFIFIYEAFAKLIKIKDNLQIATLGGDCLCSLSDGNITRNMSECVSNSGTYVGDGCYVLYDKFLMSIILMFGTFVLSILLKKLRLSGYLPTRIREIVSDFAVIISIALMTAADIYVGINTPKLTMPSTFTPTYSGRGWFIPPFGSNPYYTAPIAA
;
A
#
# COMPACT_ATOMS: atom_id res chain seq x y z
N MET A 1 6.68 -2.55 -8.65
CA MET A 1 6.70 -1.70 -9.87
C MET A 1 5.64 -2.13 -10.87
N GLU A 2 5.51 -3.43 -11.13
CA GLU A 2 4.51 -3.98 -12.05
C GLU A 2 3.10 -3.46 -11.76
N ASN A 3 2.69 -3.38 -10.48
CA ASN A 3 1.40 -2.81 -10.08
C ASN A 3 1.22 -1.32 -10.44
N LEU A 4 2.29 -0.52 -10.41
CA LEU A 4 2.24 0.90 -10.78
C LEU A 4 2.08 1.04 -12.30
N PHE A 5 2.86 0.27 -13.06
CA PHE A 5 2.79 0.27 -14.52
C PHE A 5 1.45 -0.27 -15.04
N SER A 6 0.97 -1.37 -14.46
CA SER A 6 -0.36 -1.92 -14.74
C SER A 6 -1.46 -0.93 -14.39
N GLY A 7 -1.40 -0.30 -13.21
CA GLY A 7 -2.36 0.73 -12.81
C GLY A 7 -2.40 1.91 -13.78
N ALA A 8 -1.26 2.37 -14.28
CA ALA A 8 -1.19 3.45 -15.26
C ALA A 8 -1.84 3.07 -16.60
N ILE A 9 -1.52 1.90 -17.15
CA ILE A 9 -2.10 1.44 -18.43
C ILE A 9 -3.60 1.20 -18.29
N CYS A 10 -4.01 0.47 -17.26
CA CYS A 10 -5.43 0.18 -17.01
C CYS A 10 -6.23 1.46 -16.76
N GLY A 11 -5.67 2.43 -16.05
CA GLY A 11 -6.29 3.74 -15.82
C GLY A 11 -6.49 4.52 -17.11
N ILE A 12 -5.45 4.64 -17.96
CA ILE A 12 -5.55 5.35 -19.25
C ILE A 12 -6.61 4.71 -20.15
N LEU A 13 -6.56 3.38 -20.30
CA LEU A 13 -7.52 2.65 -21.13
C LEU A 13 -8.96 2.78 -20.58
N TYR A 14 -9.16 2.64 -19.28
CA TYR A 14 -10.47 2.77 -18.68
C TYR A 14 -11.03 4.18 -18.81
N HIS A 15 -10.26 5.23 -18.53
CA HIS A 15 -10.77 6.60 -18.65
C HIS A 15 -11.05 7.02 -20.09
N LEU A 16 -10.38 6.42 -21.09
CA LEU A 16 -10.66 6.69 -22.50
C LEU A 16 -11.94 6.01 -23.01
N PHE A 17 -12.26 4.82 -22.49
CA PHE A 17 -13.35 3.98 -23.02
C PHE A 17 -14.51 3.71 -22.05
N SER A 18 -14.48 4.23 -20.82
CA SER A 18 -15.53 3.98 -19.80
C SER A 18 -16.76 4.89 -19.95
N GLY A 19 -17.93 4.37 -19.56
CA GLY A 19 -19.17 5.15 -19.44
C GLY A 19 -19.22 6.07 -18.21
N GLN A 20 -18.38 5.84 -17.21
CA GLN A 20 -18.27 6.66 -16.00
C GLN A 20 -16.79 6.91 -15.64
N PRO A 21 -16.18 7.97 -16.19
CA PRO A 21 -14.75 8.24 -16.00
C PRO A 21 -14.41 8.80 -14.60
N LEU A 22 -15.41 9.06 -13.74
CA LEU A 22 -15.19 9.53 -12.36
C LEU A 22 -14.66 8.41 -11.44
N THR A 23 -14.86 7.14 -11.81
CA THR A 23 -14.39 5.99 -11.04
C THR A 23 -12.90 5.78 -11.24
N ILE A 24 -12.13 5.75 -10.16
CA ILE A 24 -10.69 5.50 -10.17
C ILE A 24 -10.43 4.00 -9.93
N ILE A 25 -9.71 3.36 -10.85
CA ILE A 25 -9.31 1.96 -10.71
C ILE A 25 -7.97 1.88 -9.99
N GLY A 26 -7.85 0.97 -9.03
CA GLY A 26 -6.61 0.68 -8.33
C GLY A 26 -6.62 -0.69 -7.68
N SER A 27 -5.44 -1.18 -7.30
CA SER A 27 -5.30 -2.40 -6.52
C SER A 27 -5.92 -2.20 -5.14
N THR A 28 -6.76 -3.14 -4.70
CA THR A 28 -7.39 -3.11 -3.37
C THR A 28 -6.75 -4.13 -2.44
N GLY A 29 -6.91 -3.92 -1.12
CA GLY A 29 -6.40 -4.84 -0.09
C GLY A 29 -6.89 -6.30 -0.27
N PRO A 30 -8.18 -6.56 -0.57
CA PRO A 30 -8.66 -7.91 -0.80
C PRO A 30 -7.98 -8.64 -1.98
N VAL A 31 -7.66 -7.91 -3.06
CA VAL A 31 -6.94 -8.50 -4.20
C VAL A 31 -5.53 -8.92 -3.80
N LEU A 32 -4.85 -8.13 -2.95
CA LEU A 32 -3.54 -8.51 -2.42
C LEU A 32 -3.61 -9.79 -1.58
N VAL A 33 -4.61 -9.90 -0.71
CA VAL A 33 -4.83 -11.11 0.12
C VAL A 33 -5.09 -12.33 -0.77
N PHE A 34 -5.92 -12.18 -1.81
CA PHE A 34 -6.15 -13.23 -2.78
C PHE A 34 -4.85 -13.66 -3.48
N GLU A 35 -4.03 -12.72 -3.94
CA GLU A 35 -2.75 -13.04 -4.57
C GLU A 35 -1.78 -13.77 -3.63
N THR A 36 -1.76 -13.41 -2.33
CA THR A 36 -0.95 -14.12 -1.32
C THR A 36 -1.41 -15.57 -1.17
N ILE A 37 -2.72 -15.82 -1.06
CA ILE A 37 -3.25 -17.18 -0.92
C ILE A 37 -2.92 -18.02 -2.15
N VAL A 38 -3.06 -17.44 -3.35
CA VAL A 38 -2.71 -18.13 -4.60
C VAL A 38 -1.21 -18.43 -4.66
N PHE A 39 -0.36 -17.53 -4.19
CA PHE A 39 1.08 -17.73 -4.12
C PHE A 39 1.47 -18.86 -3.17
N ASP A 40 0.89 -18.90 -1.97
CA ASP A 40 1.12 -19.94 -0.98
C ASP A 40 0.66 -21.31 -1.52
N MET A 41 -0.53 -21.36 -2.13
CA MET A 41 -1.06 -22.56 -2.80
C MET A 41 -0.11 -23.06 -3.90
N CYS A 42 0.38 -22.18 -4.78
CA CYS A 42 1.30 -22.59 -5.86
C CYS A 42 2.62 -23.13 -5.30
N THR A 43 3.08 -22.59 -4.18
CA THR A 43 4.32 -23.04 -3.51
C THR A 43 4.15 -24.45 -2.92
N GLU A 44 2.99 -24.76 -2.33
CA GLU A 44 2.69 -26.10 -1.81
C GLU A 44 2.57 -27.17 -2.91
N PHE A 45 1.94 -26.84 -4.04
CA PHE A 45 1.79 -27.78 -5.17
C PHE A 45 3.00 -27.83 -6.12
N GLY A 46 3.99 -26.96 -5.95
CA GLY A 46 5.16 -26.86 -6.83
C GLY A 46 4.82 -26.35 -8.24
N TRP A 47 3.76 -25.54 -8.38
CA TRP A 47 3.37 -24.91 -9.65
C TRP A 47 4.03 -23.54 -9.80
N ASP A 48 4.36 -23.18 -11.04
CA ASP A 48 4.79 -21.83 -11.37
C ASP A 48 3.60 -20.85 -11.21
N TYR A 49 3.68 -20.05 -10.16
CA TYR A 49 2.70 -19.02 -9.79
C TYR A 49 2.35 -18.11 -10.96
N LEU A 50 3.33 -17.77 -11.79
CA LEU A 50 3.19 -16.73 -12.79
C LEU A 50 2.38 -17.18 -14.02
N SER A 51 2.65 -18.40 -14.50
CA SER A 51 1.82 -19.03 -15.53
C SER A 51 0.40 -19.28 -14.99
N PHE A 52 0.26 -19.74 -13.74
CA PHE A 52 -1.04 -19.95 -13.11
C PHE A 52 -1.85 -18.66 -12.98
N ARG A 53 -1.21 -17.56 -12.55
CA ARG A 53 -1.81 -16.22 -12.49
C ARG A 53 -2.35 -15.75 -13.84
N THR A 54 -1.69 -16.09 -14.94
CA THR A 54 -2.16 -15.73 -16.29
C THR A 54 -3.45 -16.47 -16.65
N TRP A 55 -3.56 -17.75 -16.30
CA TRP A 55 -4.77 -18.54 -16.51
C TRP A 55 -5.96 -18.05 -15.67
N ILE A 56 -5.74 -17.71 -14.40
CA ILE A 56 -6.79 -17.11 -13.55
C ILE A 56 -7.37 -15.86 -14.21
N ASN A 57 -6.50 -14.96 -14.71
CA ASN A 57 -6.93 -13.74 -15.37
C ASN A 57 -7.61 -14.00 -16.72
N PHE A 58 -7.17 -15.02 -17.45
CA PHE A 58 -7.82 -15.45 -18.69
C PHE A 58 -9.26 -15.92 -18.43
N TRP A 59 -9.48 -16.79 -17.45
CA TRP A 59 -10.84 -17.23 -17.08
C TRP A 59 -11.69 -16.11 -16.51
N THR A 60 -11.10 -15.22 -15.70
CA THR A 60 -11.79 -14.03 -15.21
C THR A 60 -12.30 -13.17 -16.38
N ALA A 61 -11.50 -12.98 -17.44
CA ALA A 61 -11.93 -12.26 -18.63
C ALA A 61 -13.06 -13.00 -19.39
N VAL A 62 -13.00 -14.33 -19.49
CA VAL A 62 -14.06 -15.15 -20.10
C VAL A 62 -15.37 -15.02 -19.31
N PHE A 63 -15.33 -15.16 -17.98
CA PHE A 63 -16.52 -15.01 -17.14
C PHE A 63 -17.09 -13.59 -17.21
N LEU A 64 -16.26 -12.56 -17.22
CA LEU A 64 -16.71 -11.17 -17.38
C LEU A 64 -17.42 -10.96 -18.73
N LEU A 65 -16.92 -11.57 -19.81
CA LEU A 65 -17.55 -11.51 -21.12
C LEU A 65 -18.92 -12.20 -21.10
N ILE A 66 -19.03 -13.40 -20.52
CA ILE A 66 -20.29 -14.13 -20.39
C ILE A 66 -21.32 -13.34 -19.58
N ILE A 67 -20.91 -12.77 -18.44
CA ILE A 67 -21.76 -11.95 -17.57
C ILE A 67 -22.27 -10.70 -18.32
N THR A 68 -21.42 -10.09 -19.15
CA THR A 68 -21.76 -8.93 -19.97
C THR A 68 -22.76 -9.30 -21.08
N LEU A 69 -22.56 -10.43 -21.78
CA LEU A 69 -23.48 -10.92 -22.80
C LEU A 69 -24.85 -11.32 -22.23
N THR A 70 -24.89 -11.80 -20.99
CA THR A 70 -26.10 -12.25 -20.29
C THR A 70 -26.87 -11.10 -19.61
N ASP A 71 -26.41 -9.85 -19.76
CA ASP A 71 -26.96 -8.65 -19.09
C ASP A 71 -27.17 -8.85 -17.57
N SER A 72 -26.19 -9.46 -16.91
CA SER A 72 -26.24 -9.67 -15.46
C SER A 72 -26.15 -8.35 -14.66
N SER A 73 -25.90 -7.22 -15.33
CA SER A 73 -26.04 -5.86 -14.78
C SER A 73 -27.40 -5.64 -14.13
N ALA A 74 -28.45 -6.31 -14.61
CA ALA A 74 -29.77 -6.23 -14.02
C ALA A 74 -29.80 -6.67 -12.54
N SER A 75 -28.84 -7.47 -12.07
CA SER A 75 -28.75 -7.89 -10.66
C SER A 75 -28.37 -6.75 -9.71
N VAL A 76 -27.73 -5.68 -10.22
CA VAL A 76 -27.33 -4.52 -9.41
C VAL A 76 -28.55 -3.81 -8.81
N LYS A 77 -29.73 -3.90 -9.44
CA LYS A 77 -30.97 -3.31 -8.92
C LYS A 77 -31.45 -3.92 -7.59
N TYR A 78 -30.96 -5.11 -7.23
CA TYR A 78 -31.28 -5.75 -5.96
C TYR A 78 -30.42 -5.22 -4.80
N ILE A 79 -29.35 -4.49 -5.09
CA ILE A 79 -28.54 -3.82 -4.08
C ILE A 79 -29.32 -2.61 -3.58
N THR A 80 -29.70 -2.65 -2.30
CA THR A 80 -30.45 -1.57 -1.67
C THR A 80 -29.51 -0.47 -1.18
N ARG A 81 -30.04 0.74 -0.99
CA ARG A 81 -29.30 1.85 -0.39
C ARG A 81 -28.70 1.47 0.98
N PHE A 82 -29.40 0.64 1.76
CA PHE A 82 -28.90 0.16 3.04
C PHE A 82 -27.60 -0.65 2.88
N THR A 83 -27.54 -1.54 1.89
CA THR A 83 -26.33 -2.33 1.61
C THR A 83 -25.20 -1.46 1.07
N GLU A 84 -25.50 -0.44 0.26
CA GLU A 84 -24.50 0.50 -0.26
C GLU A 84 -23.87 1.35 0.86
N GLU A 85 -24.70 1.96 1.71
CA GLU A 85 -24.23 2.78 2.83
C GLU A 85 -23.46 1.93 3.87
N SER A 86 -23.92 0.71 4.15
CA SER A 86 -23.22 -0.21 5.05
C SER A 86 -21.87 -0.67 4.50
N PHE A 87 -21.79 -0.96 3.20
CA PHE A 87 -20.54 -1.34 2.55
C PHE A 87 -19.55 -0.18 2.51
N ALA A 88 -20.01 1.03 2.19
CA ALA A 88 -19.17 2.23 2.22
C ALA A 88 -18.62 2.50 3.64
N ALA A 89 -19.45 2.33 4.68
CA ALA A 89 -19.02 2.47 6.07
C ALA A 89 -17.97 1.41 6.47
N LEU A 90 -18.12 0.15 6.01
CA LEU A 90 -17.15 -0.92 6.26
C LEU A 90 -15.79 -0.59 5.63
N ILE A 91 -15.77 -0.18 4.36
CA ILE A 91 -14.51 0.19 3.68
C ILE A 91 -13.85 1.39 4.34
N ALA A 92 -14.64 2.40 4.75
CA ALA A 92 -14.12 3.55 5.49
C ALA A 92 -13.49 3.13 6.83
N PHE A 93 -14.11 2.23 7.57
CA PHE A 93 -13.57 1.69 8.81
C PHE A 93 -12.27 0.90 8.58
N ILE A 94 -12.20 0.06 7.55
CA ILE A 94 -11.00 -0.69 7.17
C ILE A 94 -9.84 0.28 6.85
N PHE A 95 -10.08 1.35 6.09
CA PHE A 95 -9.03 2.32 5.77
C PHE A 95 -8.51 3.06 7.01
N ILE A 96 -9.39 3.42 7.94
CA ILE A 96 -8.99 4.03 9.22
C ILE A 96 -8.13 3.05 10.02
N TYR A 97 -8.57 1.80 10.15
CA TYR A 97 -7.83 0.76 10.86
C TYR A 97 -6.45 0.53 10.23
N GLU A 98 -6.37 0.41 8.91
CA GLU A 98 -5.11 0.17 8.20
C GLU A 98 -4.13 1.34 8.35
N ALA A 99 -4.62 2.59 8.40
CA ALA A 99 -3.79 3.76 8.65
C ALA A 99 -3.11 3.70 10.03
N PHE A 100 -3.86 3.37 11.09
CA PHE A 100 -3.29 3.18 12.44
C PHE A 100 -2.36 1.96 12.51
N ALA A 101 -2.73 0.85 11.86
CA ALA A 101 -1.87 -0.34 11.82
C ALA A 101 -0.51 -0.04 11.15
N LYS A 102 -0.49 0.73 10.05
CA LYS A 102 0.75 1.18 9.40
C LYS A 102 1.58 2.10 10.29
N LEU A 103 0.94 2.99 11.04
CA LEU A 103 1.64 3.85 12.00
C LEU A 103 2.29 3.01 13.13
N ILE A 104 1.59 2.03 13.67
CA ILE A 104 2.13 1.14 14.72
C ILE A 104 3.30 0.31 14.19
N LYS A 105 3.25 -0.18 12.94
CA LYS A 105 4.38 -0.91 12.30
C LYS A 105 5.68 -0.08 12.21
N ILE A 106 5.61 1.25 12.29
CA ILE A 106 6.82 2.10 12.31
C ILE A 106 7.56 1.95 13.65
N LYS A 107 6.85 1.64 14.75
CA LYS A 107 7.44 1.40 16.06
C LYS A 107 8.46 0.25 16.03
N ASP A 108 8.23 -0.77 15.19
CA ASP A 108 9.09 -1.95 15.14
C ASP A 108 10.41 -1.69 14.39
N ASN A 109 10.49 -0.58 13.62
CA ASN A 109 11.68 -0.17 12.87
C ASN A 109 12.54 0.86 13.63
N LEU A 110 12.43 0.90 14.96
CA LEU A 110 13.09 1.91 15.77
C LEU A 110 14.59 1.65 15.88
N GLN A 111 15.38 2.67 15.57
CA GLN A 111 16.83 2.60 15.71
C GLN A 111 17.21 2.82 17.18
N ILE A 112 18.16 2.02 17.64
CA ILE A 112 18.76 2.18 18.97
C ILE A 112 20.04 2.98 18.78
N ALA A 113 20.23 4.04 19.57
CA ALA A 113 21.50 4.74 19.62
C ALA A 113 22.29 4.31 20.85
N THR A 114 23.60 4.22 20.69
CA THR A 114 24.55 3.90 21.74
C THR A 114 25.05 5.20 22.37
N LEU A 115 24.58 5.56 23.56
CA LEU A 115 25.07 6.76 24.26
C LEU A 115 26.02 6.34 25.38
N GLY A 116 27.32 6.29 25.07
CA GLY A 116 28.38 6.21 26.08
C GLY A 116 28.42 4.96 26.98
N GLY A 117 27.95 3.80 26.51
CA GLY A 117 28.02 2.52 27.22
C GLY A 117 28.12 1.32 26.28
N ASP A 118 28.48 0.14 26.81
CA ASP A 118 28.57 -1.12 26.06
C ASP A 118 27.17 -1.57 25.62
N CYS A 119 26.80 -1.27 24.38
CA CYS A 119 25.66 -1.89 23.72
C CYS A 119 26.10 -3.20 23.08
N LEU A 120 25.65 -4.31 23.66
CA LEU A 120 25.95 -5.65 23.19
C LEU A 120 24.70 -6.23 22.53
N CYS A 121 24.86 -6.83 21.36
CA CYS A 121 23.81 -7.63 20.76
C CYS A 121 23.95 -9.07 21.23
N SER A 122 22.91 -9.61 21.88
CA SER A 122 22.78 -11.04 22.18
C SER A 122 22.03 -11.73 21.05
N LEU A 123 22.70 -12.62 20.33
CA LEU A 123 22.04 -13.50 19.36
C LEU A 123 21.39 -14.69 20.08
N SER A 124 20.37 -15.31 19.48
CA SER A 124 19.73 -16.53 20.03
C SER A 124 20.72 -17.71 20.17
N ASP A 125 21.84 -17.68 19.45
CA ASP A 125 22.93 -18.68 19.54
C ASP A 125 23.89 -18.44 20.73
N GLY A 126 23.65 -17.42 21.57
CA GLY A 126 24.51 -17.08 22.72
C GLY A 126 25.80 -16.32 22.37
N ASN A 127 26.05 -16.05 21.08
CA ASN A 127 27.14 -15.20 20.63
C ASN A 127 26.82 -13.72 20.83
N ILE A 128 27.80 -12.97 21.36
CA ILE A 128 27.69 -11.54 21.61
C ILE A 128 28.47 -10.78 20.54
N THR A 129 27.80 -9.89 19.80
CA THR A 129 28.44 -9.07 18.76
C THR A 129 28.26 -7.58 19.03
N ARG A 130 29.24 -6.78 18.58
CA ARG A 130 29.18 -5.30 18.59
C ARG A 130 28.67 -4.71 17.27
N ASN A 131 28.51 -5.55 16.24
CA ASN A 131 28.05 -5.11 14.92
C ASN A 131 26.51 -4.95 14.92
N MET A 132 26.07 -3.70 14.95
CA MET A 132 24.65 -3.33 14.92
C MET A 132 23.91 -3.90 13.69
N SER A 133 24.55 -3.92 12.52
CA SER A 133 23.94 -4.41 11.27
C SER A 133 23.70 -5.92 11.27
N GLU A 134 24.58 -6.69 11.91
CA GLU A 134 24.51 -8.16 12.00
C GLU A 134 23.49 -8.60 13.05
N CYS A 135 23.25 -7.76 14.06
CA CYS A 135 22.20 -7.94 15.04
C CYS A 135 20.78 -7.82 14.45
N VAL A 136 20.57 -6.79 13.61
CA VAL A 136 19.27 -6.55 12.95
C VAL A 136 18.95 -7.68 11.96
N SER A 137 19.93 -8.19 11.22
CA SER A 137 19.69 -9.29 10.27
C SER A 137 19.34 -10.61 10.97
N ASN A 138 19.88 -10.84 12.17
CA ASN A 138 19.74 -12.12 12.88
C ASN A 138 18.68 -12.07 14.00
N SER A 139 17.84 -11.02 14.04
CA SER A 139 16.80 -10.82 15.08
C SER A 139 17.34 -10.93 16.51
N GLY A 140 18.52 -10.37 16.76
CA GLY A 140 19.13 -10.34 18.09
C GLY A 140 18.49 -9.32 19.03
N THR A 141 18.63 -9.53 20.34
CA THR A 141 18.16 -8.60 21.37
C THR A 141 19.31 -7.74 21.88
N TYR A 142 19.06 -6.45 22.08
CA TYR A 142 20.06 -5.51 22.57
C TYR A 142 20.08 -5.52 24.09
N VAL A 143 21.25 -5.73 24.68
CA VAL A 143 21.46 -5.81 26.13
C VAL A 143 22.61 -4.88 26.50
N GLY A 144 22.38 -3.98 27.44
CA GLY A 144 23.40 -3.07 27.97
C GLY A 144 22.83 -1.73 28.43
N ASP A 145 23.51 -1.11 29.41
CA ASP A 145 23.09 0.17 30.03
C ASP A 145 23.21 1.37 29.07
N GLY A 146 23.92 1.22 27.94
CA GLY A 146 24.10 2.27 26.92
C GLY A 146 23.08 2.25 25.77
N CYS A 147 22.11 1.33 25.78
CA CYS A 147 21.18 1.12 24.67
C CYS A 147 19.88 1.89 24.86
N TYR A 148 19.76 3.02 24.17
CA TYR A 148 18.56 3.85 24.20
C TYR A 148 17.80 3.77 22.88
N VAL A 149 16.50 3.49 23.01
CA VAL A 149 15.56 3.46 21.90
C VAL A 149 15.22 4.90 21.50
N LEU A 150 15.57 5.34 20.29
CA LEU A 150 15.23 6.68 19.80
C LEU A 150 13.79 6.73 19.28
N TYR A 151 12.88 7.29 20.07
CA TYR A 151 11.47 7.45 19.70
C TYR A 151 11.22 8.58 18.69
N ASP A 152 12.23 9.37 18.35
CA ASP A 152 12.11 10.60 17.55
C ASP A 152 11.43 10.37 16.20
N LYS A 153 11.75 9.26 15.52
CA LYS A 153 11.15 8.91 14.22
C LYS A 153 9.66 8.59 14.33
N PHE A 154 9.28 7.87 15.39
CA PHE A 154 7.90 7.47 15.63
C PHE A 154 7.05 8.69 16.05
N LEU A 155 7.57 9.51 16.95
CA LEU A 155 6.91 10.75 17.38
C LEU A 155 6.72 11.71 16.21
N MET A 156 7.76 11.91 15.39
CA MET A 156 7.68 12.76 14.20
C MET A 156 6.62 12.24 13.21
N SER A 157 6.53 10.92 13.01
CA SER A 157 5.52 10.30 12.15
C SER A 157 4.09 10.54 12.66
N ILE A 158 3.86 10.48 13.97
CA ILE A 158 2.58 10.82 14.61
C ILE A 158 2.23 12.29 14.37
N ILE A 159 3.20 13.20 14.58
CA ILE A 159 3.01 14.64 14.38
C ILE A 159 2.65 14.94 12.92
N LEU A 160 3.33 14.33 11.96
CA LEU A 160 3.04 14.49 10.54
C LEU A 160 1.66 13.93 10.16
N MET A 161 1.26 12.76 10.70
CA MET A 161 -0.05 12.17 10.42
C MET A 161 -1.20 13.03 10.94
N PHE A 162 -1.19 13.39 12.23
CA PHE A 162 -2.26 14.23 12.79
C PHE A 162 -2.17 15.66 12.28
N GLY A 163 -0.97 16.19 12.06
CA GLY A 163 -0.74 17.52 11.50
C GLY A 163 -1.33 17.67 10.10
N THR A 164 -1.04 16.75 9.18
CA THR A 164 -1.63 16.74 7.84
C THR A 164 -3.16 16.62 7.88
N PHE A 165 -3.68 15.74 8.73
CA PHE A 165 -5.12 15.54 8.87
C PHE A 165 -5.83 16.80 9.39
N VAL A 166 -5.36 17.36 10.51
CA VAL A 166 -5.94 18.58 11.11
C VAL A 166 -5.84 19.76 10.14
N LEU A 167 -4.67 19.96 9.52
CA LEU A 167 -4.47 21.04 8.55
C LEU A 167 -5.43 20.90 7.36
N SER A 168 -5.61 19.69 6.84
CA SER A 168 -6.53 19.45 5.72
C SER A 168 -7.99 19.75 6.08
N ILE A 169 -8.42 19.43 7.30
CA ILE A 169 -9.77 19.73 7.80
C ILE A 169 -9.93 21.23 8.03
N LEU A 170 -8.94 21.90 8.60
CA LEU A 170 -8.97 23.36 8.81
C LEU A 170 -9.09 24.09 7.47
N LEU A 171 -8.25 23.74 6.49
CA LEU A 171 -8.29 24.33 5.15
C LEU A 171 -9.60 24.03 4.42
N LYS A 172 -10.20 22.85 4.59
CA LYS A 172 -11.54 22.56 4.04
C LYS A 172 -12.65 23.35 4.75
N LYS A 173 -12.58 23.51 6.08
CA LYS A 173 -13.55 24.30 6.86
C LYS A 173 -13.49 25.79 6.52
N LEU A 174 -12.38 26.30 5.98
CA LEU A 174 -12.29 27.68 5.48
C LEU A 174 -13.34 27.97 4.41
N ARG A 175 -13.86 26.97 3.68
CA ARG A 175 -14.96 27.15 2.71
C ARG A 175 -16.20 27.84 3.28
N LEU A 176 -16.51 27.58 4.56
CA LEU A 176 -17.67 28.14 5.25
C LEU A 176 -17.35 29.45 5.99
N SER A 177 -16.07 29.80 6.09
CA SER A 177 -15.62 30.97 6.85
C SER A 177 -15.74 32.27 6.04
N GLY A 178 -16.09 33.36 6.71
CA GLY A 178 -16.21 34.70 6.12
C GLY A 178 -14.92 35.53 6.08
N TYR A 179 -13.78 34.99 6.55
CA TYR A 179 -12.54 35.77 6.68
C TYR A 179 -11.82 36.08 5.36
N LEU A 180 -12.13 35.37 4.26
CA LEU A 180 -11.41 35.46 2.98
C LEU A 180 -12.33 35.82 1.80
N PRO A 181 -11.82 36.47 0.74
CA PRO A 181 -12.54 36.66 -0.51
C PRO A 181 -12.99 35.33 -1.13
N THR A 182 -14.16 35.34 -1.79
CA THR A 182 -14.82 34.14 -2.34
C THR A 182 -13.91 33.30 -3.24
N ARG A 183 -13.20 33.94 -4.18
CA ARG A 183 -12.27 33.27 -5.11
C ARG A 183 -11.12 32.54 -4.41
N ILE A 184 -10.51 33.18 -3.43
CA ILE A 184 -9.36 32.61 -2.71
C ILE A 184 -9.82 31.42 -1.86
N ARG A 185 -10.96 31.56 -1.21
CA ARG A 185 -11.53 30.52 -0.34
C ARG A 185 -11.90 29.24 -1.11
N GLU A 186 -12.43 29.37 -2.32
CA GLU A 186 -12.74 28.22 -3.19
C GLU A 186 -11.46 27.48 -3.60
N ILE A 187 -10.46 28.20 -4.11
CA ILE A 187 -9.17 27.61 -4.52
C ILE A 187 -8.48 26.91 -3.33
N VAL A 188 -8.38 27.58 -2.18
CA VAL A 188 -7.73 27.00 -0.98
C VAL A 188 -8.47 25.76 -0.48
N SER A 189 -9.81 25.76 -0.53
CA SER A 189 -10.60 24.61 -0.11
C SER A 189 -10.49 23.42 -1.08
N ASP A 190 -10.37 23.67 -2.38
CA ASP A 190 -10.26 22.61 -3.40
C ASP A 190 -8.89 21.92 -3.36
N PHE A 191 -7.83 22.71 -3.16
CA PHE A 191 -6.46 22.21 -3.05
C PHE A 191 -6.00 21.90 -1.62
N ALA A 192 -6.90 21.97 -0.63
CA ALA A 192 -6.58 21.84 0.80
C ALA A 192 -5.71 20.63 1.15
N VAL A 193 -6.01 19.45 0.58
CA VAL A 193 -5.26 18.22 0.84
C VAL A 193 -3.83 18.32 0.29
N ILE A 194 -3.68 18.80 -0.95
CA ILE A 194 -2.37 18.94 -1.61
C ILE A 194 -1.50 19.97 -0.86
N ILE A 195 -2.08 21.11 -0.51
CA ILE A 195 -1.41 22.16 0.28
C ILE A 195 -0.96 21.60 1.64
N SER A 196 -1.79 20.80 2.31
CA SER A 196 -1.45 20.20 3.61
C SER A 196 -0.28 19.23 3.52
N ILE A 197 -0.24 18.40 2.47
CA ILE A 197 0.88 17.48 2.20
C ILE A 197 2.15 18.27 1.92
N ALA A 198 2.10 19.31 1.08
CA ALA A 198 3.26 20.14 0.76
C ALA A 198 3.83 20.86 1.98
N LEU A 199 2.97 21.41 2.85
CA LEU A 199 3.40 22.11 4.06
C LEU A 199 4.05 21.16 5.08
N MET A 200 3.46 19.98 5.30
CA MET A 200 3.98 19.03 6.28
C MET A 200 5.25 18.32 5.78
N THR A 201 5.37 18.08 4.47
CA THR A 201 6.63 17.60 3.88
C THR A 201 7.74 18.65 3.95
N ALA A 202 7.43 19.93 3.76
CA ALA A 202 8.39 21.01 3.98
C ALA A 202 8.83 21.09 5.45
N ALA A 203 7.92 20.89 6.40
CA ALA A 203 8.23 20.84 7.83
C ALA A 203 9.15 19.64 8.18
N ASP A 204 8.91 18.46 7.60
CA ASP A 204 9.79 17.29 7.74
C ASP A 204 11.21 17.57 7.24
N ILE A 205 11.34 18.23 6.07
CA ILE A 205 12.64 18.62 5.52
C ILE A 205 13.36 19.63 6.43
N TYR A 206 12.64 20.60 7.00
CA TYR A 206 13.21 21.60 7.91
C TYR A 206 13.72 20.98 9.22
N VAL A 207 12.99 20.00 9.77
CA VAL A 207 13.36 19.31 11.01
C VAL A 207 14.51 18.31 10.78
N GLY A 208 14.65 17.76 9.57
CA GLY A 208 15.82 16.97 9.18
C GLY A 208 15.91 15.58 9.83
N ILE A 209 14.82 15.08 10.43
CA ILE A 209 14.76 13.72 11.00
C ILE A 209 14.61 12.70 9.87
N ASN A 210 15.33 11.57 9.97
CA ASN A 210 15.23 10.46 9.03
C ASN A 210 13.94 9.65 9.24
N THR A 211 12.81 10.22 8.82
CA THR A 211 11.49 9.57 8.73
C THR A 211 11.44 8.56 7.56
N PRO A 212 10.60 7.52 7.61
CA PRO A 212 10.43 6.60 6.49
C PRO A 212 9.76 7.31 5.31
N LYS A 213 10.50 7.44 4.21
CA LYS A 213 10.05 8.11 2.97
C LYS A 213 9.63 7.09 1.93
N LEU A 214 8.79 7.51 0.99
CA LEU A 214 8.38 6.67 -0.13
C LEU A 214 9.60 6.29 -0.97
N THR A 215 9.94 5.00 -1.02
CA THR A 215 11.02 4.48 -1.85
C THR A 215 10.51 4.21 -3.25
N MET A 216 10.99 5.00 -4.22
CA MET A 216 10.69 4.78 -5.64
C MET A 216 11.92 4.16 -6.33
N PRO A 217 11.79 2.97 -6.94
CA PRO A 217 12.87 2.35 -7.69
C PRO A 217 13.19 3.14 -8.95
N SER A 218 14.47 3.30 -9.25
CA SER A 218 14.98 4.14 -10.35
C SER A 218 14.94 3.48 -11.73
N THR A 219 14.69 2.17 -11.81
CA THR A 219 14.67 1.41 -13.07
C THR A 219 13.44 0.53 -13.16
N PHE A 220 12.77 0.52 -14.31
CA PHE A 220 11.63 -0.38 -14.57
C PHE A 220 12.13 -1.78 -14.90
N THR A 221 12.39 -2.58 -13.87
CA THR A 221 12.73 -3.99 -14.02
C THR A 221 11.56 -4.88 -13.62
N PRO A 222 11.36 -6.03 -14.30
CA PRO A 222 10.46 -7.06 -13.79
C PRO A 222 10.94 -7.56 -12.43
N THR A 223 10.04 -8.22 -11.69
CA THR A 223 10.28 -8.67 -10.31
C THR A 223 11.53 -9.54 -10.15
N TYR A 224 12.02 -10.17 -11.22
CA TYR A 224 13.24 -10.99 -11.22
C TYR A 224 14.22 -10.57 -12.34
N SER A 225 15.51 -10.45 -11.99
CA SER A 225 16.59 -10.13 -12.94
C SER A 225 16.81 -11.29 -13.91
N GLY A 226 16.37 -11.14 -15.16
CA GLY A 226 16.50 -12.14 -16.23
C GLY A 226 15.17 -12.60 -16.85
N ARG A 227 14.03 -12.11 -16.35
CA ARG A 227 12.70 -12.45 -16.88
C ARG A 227 12.25 -11.47 -17.97
N GLY A 228 11.61 -11.98 -19.02
CA GLY A 228 10.89 -11.16 -20.01
C GLY A 228 9.51 -10.69 -19.52
N TRP A 229 8.95 -9.65 -20.15
CA TRP A 229 7.59 -9.17 -19.85
C TRP A 229 6.51 -10.17 -20.26
N PHE A 230 6.76 -10.95 -21.31
CA PHE A 230 5.84 -11.99 -21.77
C PHE A 230 6.05 -13.27 -20.97
N ILE A 231 4.94 -13.86 -20.51
CA ILE A 231 4.92 -15.04 -19.65
C ILE A 231 4.49 -16.22 -20.51
N PRO A 232 5.26 -17.31 -20.58
CA PRO A 232 4.82 -18.50 -21.30
C PRO A 232 3.56 -19.07 -20.61
N PRO A 233 2.49 -19.39 -21.37
CA PRO A 233 1.20 -19.78 -20.78
C PRO A 233 1.28 -21.08 -19.98
N PHE A 234 2.12 -22.04 -20.39
CA PHE A 234 2.23 -23.33 -19.70
C PHE A 234 3.54 -23.52 -18.94
N GLY A 235 4.56 -22.66 -19.11
CA GLY A 235 5.81 -22.70 -18.33
C GLY A 235 6.31 -24.12 -18.02
N SER A 236 6.43 -24.44 -16.73
CA SER A 236 6.67 -25.78 -16.16
C SER A 236 5.39 -26.47 -15.65
N ASN A 237 4.23 -25.86 -15.84
CA ASN A 237 2.96 -26.31 -15.28
C ASN A 237 2.30 -27.39 -16.14
N PRO A 238 1.71 -28.43 -15.52
CA PRO A 238 0.91 -29.41 -16.23
C PRO A 238 -0.30 -28.78 -16.91
N TYR A 239 -0.75 -29.35 -18.02
CA TYR A 239 -1.88 -28.83 -18.82
C TYR A 239 -3.19 -28.75 -18.04
N TYR A 240 -3.37 -29.60 -17.02
CA TYR A 240 -4.55 -29.59 -16.17
C TYR A 240 -4.65 -28.37 -15.25
N THR A 241 -3.57 -27.59 -15.11
CA THR A 241 -3.61 -26.33 -14.33
C THR A 241 -4.48 -25.26 -14.99
N ALA A 242 -4.63 -25.31 -16.33
CA ALA A 242 -5.49 -24.38 -17.06
C ALA A 242 -6.98 -24.52 -16.69
N PRO A 243 -7.62 -25.71 -16.74
CA PRO A 243 -9.00 -25.86 -16.30
C PRO A 243 -9.20 -25.75 -14.78
N ILE A 244 -8.19 -26.05 -13.96
CA ILE A 244 -8.25 -25.85 -12.51
C ILE A 244 -8.27 -24.36 -12.13
N ALA A 245 -7.71 -23.50 -12.97
CA ALA A 245 -7.70 -22.05 -12.75
C ALA A 245 -9.05 -21.37 -13.04
N ALA A 246 -10.03 -22.08 -13.63
CA ALA A 246 -11.38 -21.59 -13.90
C ALA A 246 -12.26 -21.68 -12.65
#